data_AF-A0A3C0AEZ8-F1
#
_entry.id   AF-A0A3C0AEZ8-F1
#
_cell.length_a   1.000
_cell.length_b   1.000
_cell.length_c   1.000
_cell.angle_alpha   90.00
_cell.angle_beta   90.00
_cell.angle_gamma   90.00
#
_symmetry.space_group_name_H-M   'P 1'
#
loop_
_entity.id
_entity.type
_entity.pdbx_description
1 polymer ?
#
loop_
_entity_poly.entity_id
_entity_poly.type
_entity_poly.pdbx_seq_one_letter_code
_entity_poly.pdbx_strand_id
1 'polypeptide(L)'
;MEIELAHARLEDTTLPEGYRWCPWELTTVDRHAVAKYHSFRSELDARVFPCLGDFDGCRKLMQDISRQRNFLSTGTWLITWDGTGNEDAVDCGTIQAIAPSRIMRAIQ
;
A
#
# COMPACT_ATOMS: atom_id res chain seq x y z
N MET A 1 9.91 -1.79 -13.07
CA MET A 1 9.24 -2.86 -13.85
C MET A 1 7.90 -2.29 -14.27
N GLU A 2 7.60 -2.26 -15.56
CA GLU A 2 6.35 -1.74 -16.10
C GLU A 2 5.59 -2.91 -16.75
N ILE A 3 4.28 -2.98 -16.53
CA ILE A 3 3.42 -4.04 -17.07
C ILE A 3 2.28 -3.35 -17.82
N GLU A 4 2.06 -3.75 -19.08
CA GLU A 4 0.98 -3.23 -19.92
C GLU A 4 -0.35 -3.86 -19.51
N LEU A 5 -1.17 -3.11 -18.78
CA LEU A 5 -2.43 -3.61 -18.22
C LEU A 5 -3.59 -3.58 -19.23
N ALA A 6 -3.54 -2.75 -20.29
CA ALA A 6 -4.68 -2.61 -21.20
C ALA A 6 -4.99 -3.89 -21.99
N HIS A 7 -4.00 -4.77 -22.14
CA HIS A 7 -4.13 -6.05 -22.83
C HIS A 7 -3.81 -7.26 -21.95
N ALA A 8 -3.59 -7.03 -20.65
CA ALA A 8 -3.34 -8.12 -19.71
C ALA A 8 -4.62 -8.91 -19.46
N ARG A 9 -4.58 -10.23 -19.65
CA ARG A 9 -5.59 -11.13 -19.10
C ARG A 9 -5.28 -11.31 -17.62
N LEU A 10 -5.97 -10.55 -16.78
CA LEU A 10 -5.91 -10.73 -15.33
C LEU A 10 -6.84 -11.90 -14.98
N GLU A 11 -6.29 -12.94 -14.35
CA GLU A 11 -7.10 -13.99 -13.75
C GLU A 11 -7.72 -13.49 -12.45
N ASP A 12 -8.98 -13.85 -12.23
CA ASP A 12 -9.69 -13.49 -11.01
C ASP A 12 -9.16 -14.38 -9.87
N THR A 13 -8.12 -13.89 -9.20
CA THR A 13 -7.47 -14.63 -8.12
C THR A 13 -8.13 -14.28 -6.80
N THR A 14 -8.73 -15.27 -6.16
CA THR A 14 -9.26 -15.13 -4.79
C THR A 14 -8.11 -15.16 -3.79
N LEU A 15 -8.21 -14.35 -2.73
CA LEU A 15 -7.27 -14.45 -1.62
C LEU A 15 -7.37 -15.82 -0.95
N PRO A 16 -6.25 -16.35 -0.38
CA PRO A 16 -6.30 -17.55 0.43
C PRO A 16 -7.28 -17.42 1.60
N GLU A 17 -7.73 -18.55 2.15
CA GLU A 17 -8.61 -18.57 3.32
C GLU A 17 -8.01 -17.79 4.50
N GLY A 18 -8.85 -17.06 5.22
CA GLY A 18 -8.46 -16.19 6.33
C GLY A 18 -7.91 -14.82 5.90
N TYR A 19 -7.69 -14.58 4.61
CA TYR A 19 -7.28 -13.27 4.09
C TYR A 19 -8.45 -12.52 3.46
N ARG A 20 -8.46 -11.20 3.65
CA ARG A 20 -9.41 -10.31 3.00
C ARG A 20 -8.77 -9.02 2.49
N TRP A 21 -9.42 -8.47 1.46
CA TRP A 21 -9.16 -7.13 0.98
C TRP A 21 -9.82 -6.10 1.89
N CYS A 22 -9.05 -5.11 2.32
CA CYS A 22 -9.51 -3.95 3.07
C CYS A 22 -9.39 -2.72 2.17
N PRO A 23 -10.50 -2.05 1.79
CA PRO A 23 -10.42 -0.82 1.00
C PRO A 23 -9.78 0.29 1.81
N TRP A 24 -9.17 1.26 1.12
CA TRP A 24 -8.67 2.47 1.75
C TRP A 24 -9.78 3.30 2.41
N GLU A 25 -9.53 3.71 3.64
CA GLU A 25 -10.23 4.79 4.32
C GLU A 25 -9.24 5.69 5.06
N LEU A 26 -9.61 6.94 5.36
CA LEU A 26 -8.75 7.85 6.15
C LEU A 26 -8.40 7.28 7.53
N THR A 27 -9.29 6.49 8.11
CA THR A 27 -9.11 5.79 9.39
C THR A 27 -8.08 4.65 9.30
N THR A 28 -7.76 4.17 8.09
CA THR A 28 -6.83 3.05 7.87
C THR A 28 -5.38 3.49 7.66
N VAL A 29 -5.07 4.80 7.67
CA VAL A 29 -3.72 5.35 7.49
C VAL A 29 -2.68 4.63 8.36
N ASP A 30 -2.98 4.45 9.64
CA ASP A 30 -2.05 3.84 10.59
C ASP A 30 -1.84 2.36 10.30
N ARG A 31 -2.88 1.66 9.84
CA ARG A 31 -2.82 0.26 9.42
C ARG A 31 -1.93 0.07 8.19
N HIS A 32 -2.06 0.95 7.20
CA HIS A 32 -1.15 1.01 6.06
C HIS A 32 0.29 1.28 6.49
N ALA A 33 0.50 2.16 7.48
CA ALA A 33 1.83 2.47 8.01
C ALA A 33 2.47 1.28 8.74
N VAL A 34 1.70 0.53 9.54
CA VAL A 34 2.15 -0.71 10.21
C VAL A 34 2.60 -1.73 9.17
N ALA A 35 1.76 -2.04 8.18
CA ALA A 35 2.08 -3.01 7.14
C ALA A 35 3.35 -2.60 6.37
N LYS A 36 3.49 -1.31 6.04
CA LYS A 36 4.67 -0.77 5.35
C LYS A 36 5.93 -0.87 6.23
N TYR A 37 5.86 -0.46 7.48
CA TYR A 37 6.98 -0.53 8.41
C TYR A 37 7.49 -1.97 8.56
N HIS A 38 6.59 -2.95 8.79
CA HIS A 38 7.00 -4.34 8.90
C HIS A 38 7.59 -4.92 7.60
N SER A 39 7.13 -4.44 6.45
CA SER A 39 7.66 -4.85 5.14
C SER A 39 9.07 -4.33 4.87
N PHE A 40 9.46 -3.17 5.42
CA PHE A 40 10.71 -2.50 5.03
C PHE A 40 11.75 -2.38 6.14
N ARG A 41 11.39 -2.42 7.44
CA ARG A 41 12.31 -2.12 8.56
C ARG A 41 13.61 -2.94 8.59
N SER A 42 13.61 -4.12 7.97
CA SER A 42 14.77 -5.02 7.92
C SER A 42 15.38 -5.13 6.52
N GLU A 43 14.87 -4.36 5.56
CA GLU A 43 15.28 -4.39 4.16
C GLU A 43 16.31 -3.31 3.82
N LEU A 44 17.00 -3.46 2.69
CA LEU A 44 17.93 -2.45 2.17
C LEU A 44 17.22 -1.09 1.95
N ASP A 45 15.96 -1.12 1.56
CA ASP A 45 15.16 0.07 1.28
C ASP A 45 15.02 0.98 2.49
N ALA A 46 15.00 0.45 3.72
CA ALA A 46 14.98 1.28 4.93
C ALA A 46 16.31 2.05 5.16
N ARG A 47 17.42 1.60 4.55
CA ARG A 47 18.68 2.36 4.58
C ARG A 47 18.71 3.47 3.53
N VAL A 48 18.08 3.23 2.38
CA VAL A 48 18.00 4.20 1.27
C VAL A 48 16.92 5.25 1.52
N PHE A 49 15.80 4.82 2.10
CA PHE A 49 14.65 5.64 2.49
C PHE A 49 14.41 5.48 3.99
N PRO A 50 15.07 6.26 4.86
CA PRO A 50 14.96 6.09 6.32
C PRO A 50 13.54 6.16 6.87
N CYS A 51 12.62 6.87 6.21
CA CYS A 51 11.22 6.92 6.61
C CYS A 51 10.49 5.57 6.54
N LEU A 52 10.99 4.61 5.76
CA LEU A 52 10.47 3.24 5.68
C LEU A 52 10.97 2.35 6.83
N GLY A 53 12.04 2.76 7.51
CA GLY A 53 12.62 2.06 8.66
C GLY A 53 11.99 2.43 10.00
N ASP A 54 11.04 3.36 10.01
CA ASP A 54 10.40 3.90 11.21
C ASP A 54 8.87 3.98 11.02
N PHE A 55 8.12 3.71 12.09
CA PHE A 55 6.67 3.71 12.03
C PHE A 55 6.11 5.12 11.80
N ASP A 56 6.61 6.12 12.51
CA ASP A 56 6.15 7.51 12.34
C ASP A 56 6.51 8.04 10.95
N GLY A 57 7.68 7.64 10.43
CA GLY A 57 8.08 7.85 9.03
C GLY A 57 7.08 7.25 8.04
N CYS A 58 6.68 5.99 8.22
CA CYS A 58 5.69 5.32 7.37
C CYS A 58 4.31 5.99 7.47
N ARG A 59 3.91 6.40 8.67
CA ARG A 59 2.65 7.09 8.93
C ARG A 59 2.60 8.43 8.22
N LYS A 60 3.65 9.24 8.38
CA LYS A 60 3.77 10.53 7.69
C LYS A 60 3.75 10.35 6.17
N LEU A 61 4.50 9.37 5.65
CA LEU A 61 4.49 9.05 4.23
C LEU A 61 3.08 8.72 3.72
N MET A 62 2.33 7.88 4.44
CA MET A 62 0.95 7.54 4.05
C MET A 62 0.02 8.75 4.08
N GLN A 63 0.16 9.63 5.08
CA GLN A 63 -0.59 10.89 5.13
C GLN A 63 -0.26 11.78 3.93
N ASP A 64 1.03 11.94 3.61
CA ASP A 64 1.47 12.78 2.50
C ASP A 64 0.99 12.22 1.15
N ILE A 65 1.08 10.90 0.94
CA ILE A 65 0.52 10.21 -0.24
C ILE A 65 -0.98 10.45 -0.35
N SER A 66 -1.74 10.24 0.73
CA SER A 66 -3.21 10.37 0.73
C SER A 66 -3.71 11.78 0.43
N ARG A 67 -2.87 12.80 0.65
CA ARG A 67 -3.17 14.22 0.38
C ARG A 67 -2.82 14.65 -1.04
N GLN A 68 -2.13 13.82 -1.82
CA GLN A 68 -1.82 14.15 -3.20
C GLN A 68 -3.11 14.18 -4.04
N ARG A 69 -3.23 15.17 -4.93
CA ARG A 69 -4.43 15.33 -5.79
C ARG A 69 -4.71 14.13 -6.69
N ASN A 70 -3.68 13.37 -6.99
CA ASN A 70 -3.69 12.21 -7.87
C ASN A 70 -3.66 10.87 -7.10
N PHE A 71 -3.83 10.90 -5.78
CA PHE A 71 -4.03 9.70 -5.00
C PHE A 71 -5.34 9.00 -5.38
N LEU A 72 -5.29 7.69 -5.58
CA LEU A 72 -6.46 6.87 -5.90
C LEU A 72 -6.84 6.01 -4.70
N SER A 73 -7.83 6.44 -3.93
CA SER A 73 -8.38 5.65 -2.82
C SER A 73 -8.94 4.31 -3.30
N THR A 74 -9.62 4.28 -4.44
CA THR A 74 -10.20 3.06 -5.03
C THR A 74 -9.16 2.04 -5.51
N GLY A 75 -7.91 2.47 -5.73
CA GLY A 75 -6.79 1.60 -6.08
C GLY A 75 -5.86 1.29 -4.90
N THR A 76 -6.17 1.81 -3.71
CA THR A 76 -5.35 1.64 -2.51
C THR A 76 -6.02 0.65 -1.57
N TRP A 77 -5.27 -0.38 -1.18
CA TRP A 77 -5.81 -1.53 -0.47
C TRP A 77 -4.86 -2.03 0.62
N LEU A 78 -5.43 -2.66 1.63
CA LEU A 78 -4.73 -3.50 2.61
C LEU A 78 -5.12 -4.95 2.39
N ILE A 79 -4.20 -5.85 2.69
CA ILE A 79 -4.49 -7.27 2.88
C ILE A 79 -4.39 -7.55 4.37
N THR A 80 -5.48 -8.04 4.94
CA THR A 80 -5.56 -8.41 6.36
C THR A 80 -5.81 -9.90 6.47
N TRP A 81 -5.07 -10.54 7.36
CA TRP A 81 -5.34 -11.90 7.78
C TRP A 81 -6.17 -11.85 9.06
N ASP A 82 -7.40 -12.35 9.03
CA ASP A 82 -8.30 -12.42 10.19
C ASP A 82 -8.13 -13.73 10.98
N GLY A 83 -7.15 -14.56 10.63
CA GLY A 83 -6.98 -15.89 11.23
C GLY A 83 -7.94 -16.94 10.67
N THR A 84 -7.84 -18.16 11.22
CA THR A 84 -8.81 -19.25 10.99
C THR A 84 -9.59 -19.59 12.26
N GLY A 85 -9.60 -18.68 13.25
CA GLY A 85 -10.08 -18.95 14.61
C GLY A 85 -10.27 -17.68 15.43
N ASN A 86 -9.76 -17.66 16.67
CA ASN A 86 -9.92 -16.56 17.63
C ASN A 86 -8.63 -15.72 17.79
N GLU A 87 -7.90 -15.56 16.69
CA GLU A 87 -6.65 -14.80 16.63
C GLU A 87 -6.94 -13.33 16.28
N ASP A 88 -6.04 -12.45 16.69
CA ASP A 88 -6.15 -11.03 16.34
C ASP A 88 -5.82 -10.83 14.85
N ALA A 89 -6.59 -9.97 14.19
CA ALA A 89 -6.36 -9.66 12.79
C ALA A 89 -5.00 -8.96 12.58
N VAL A 90 -4.26 -9.39 11.55
CA VAL A 90 -2.93 -8.86 11.21
C VAL A 90 -2.95 -8.25 9.82
N ASP A 91 -2.47 -7.02 9.69
CA ASP A 91 -2.27 -6.37 8.39
C ASP A 91 -0.96 -6.89 7.76
N CYS A 92 -1.08 -7.68 6.70
CA CYS A 92 0.04 -8.43 6.10
C CYS A 92 0.63 -7.76 4.85
N GLY A 93 -0.10 -6.85 4.22
CA GLY A 93 0.34 -6.25 2.97
C GLY A 93 -0.43 -4.99 2.63
N THR A 94 0.17 -4.13 1.82
CA THR A 94 -0.42 -2.85 1.44
C THR A 94 -0.11 -2.49 -0.01
N ILE A 95 -1.11 -1.96 -0.71
CA ILE A 95 -1.03 -1.48 -2.09
C ILE A 95 -1.41 -0.01 -2.09
N GLN A 96 -0.60 0.86 -2.68
CA GLN A 96 -0.90 2.28 -2.88
C GLN A 96 -0.99 2.61 -4.36
N ALA A 97 -2.08 3.27 -4.76
CA ALA A 97 -2.27 3.73 -6.13
C ALA A 97 -2.23 5.25 -6.23
N ILE A 98 -1.42 5.73 -7.17
CA ILE A 98 -1.30 7.15 -7.53
C ILE A 98 -1.43 7.22 -9.06
N ALA A 99 -2.34 8.04 -9.56
CA ALA A 99 -2.49 8.29 -10.99
C ALA A 99 -1.42 9.29 -11.47
N PRO A 100 -0.88 9.18 -12.68
CA PRO A 100 -0.07 10.25 -13.25
C PRO A 100 -0.91 11.52 -13.41
N SER A 101 -0.40 12.68 -12.95
CA SER A 101 -1.02 13.96 -13.30
C SER A 101 -0.65 14.30 -14.75
N ARG A 102 -1.64 14.68 -15.58
CA ARG A 102 -1.42 15.03 -17.01
C ARG A 102 -0.60 16.30 -17.23
N ILE A 103 -0.10 16.95 -16.16
CA ILE A 103 0.70 18.17 -16.20
C ILE A 103 2.13 17.83 -15.78
N MET A 104 2.89 17.23 -16.69
CA MET A 104 4.34 17.35 -16.69
C MET A 104 4.84 17.30 -18.12
N ARG A 105 4.97 18.50 -18.71
CA ARG A 105 5.87 18.69 -19.86
C ARG A 105 7.28 18.56 -19.30
N ALA A 106 8.02 17.57 -19.77
CA ALA A 106 9.43 17.43 -19.50
C ALA A 106 10.19 18.67 -20.02
N ILE A 107 11.05 19.25 -19.20
CA ILE A 107 12.24 19.92 -19.71
C ILE A 107 13.32 18.83 -19.70
N GLN A 108 13.87 18.58 -20.89
CA GLN A 108 14.87 17.56 -21.20
C GLN A 108 16.27 18.05 -20.86
#